data_AF-A0A532CKJ6-F1
#
_entry.id   AF-A0A532CKJ6-F1
#
_cell.length_a   1.000
_cell.length_b   1.000
_cell.length_c   1.000
_cell.angle_alpha   90.00
_cell.angle_beta   90.00
_cell.angle_gamma   90.00
#
_symmetry.space_group_name_H-M   'P 1'
#
loop_
_entity.id
_entity.type
_entity.pdbx_description
1 polymer ?
#
loop_
_entity_poly.entity_id
_entity_poly.type
_entity_poly.pdbx_seq_one_letter_code
_entity_poly.pdbx_strand_id
1 'polypeptide(L)'
;MKPAAVWTLLPVLILLASGCTLKSTVKQTTDTTSNVTGTTSGRTWFTEEGLLHPEHKVAAFAALNQANVEQDLARGQGEYLTSLGTLLGLTNDQQASFQAKAQGSFETLLASDHDTRLQQLRMLAR
;
A
#
# COMPACT_ATOMS: atom_id res chain seq x y z
N MET A 1 50.44 -40.47 16.43
CA MET A 1 49.79 -39.81 17.59
C MET A 1 48.97 -38.64 17.08
N LYS A 2 47.64 -38.71 17.29
CA LYS A 2 46.57 -37.69 17.20
C LYS A 2 46.42 -36.82 15.94
N PRO A 3 45.42 -37.13 15.09
CA PRO A 3 44.77 -36.19 14.17
C PRO A 3 43.62 -35.48 14.90
N ALA A 4 43.69 -34.18 15.13
CA ALA A 4 42.53 -33.40 15.62
C ALA A 4 42.83 -31.89 15.62
N ALA A 5 42.75 -31.23 14.46
CA ALA A 5 42.81 -29.76 14.44
C ALA A 5 42.08 -29.09 13.26
N VAL A 6 41.31 -29.83 12.44
CA VAL A 6 40.71 -29.27 11.22
C VAL A 6 39.19 -29.53 11.14
N TRP A 7 38.56 -29.91 12.26
CA TRP A 7 37.13 -30.28 12.27
C TRP A 7 36.36 -29.69 13.45
N THR A 8 36.57 -28.40 13.75
CA THR A 8 35.80 -27.68 14.78
C THR A 8 35.35 -26.29 14.36
N LEU A 9 35.23 -26.02 13.05
CA LEU A 9 34.65 -24.77 12.54
C LEU A 9 33.26 -24.96 11.90
N LEU A 10 32.63 -26.14 12.00
CA LEU A 10 31.36 -26.42 11.35
C LEU A 10 30.07 -26.35 12.22
N PRO A 11 30.05 -26.32 13.57
CA PRO A 11 28.77 -26.22 14.28
C PRO A 11 28.41 -24.81 14.80
N VAL A 12 29.25 -23.78 14.62
CA VAL A 12 28.95 -22.42 15.14
C VAL A 12 27.99 -21.63 14.24
N LEU A 13 27.78 -22.07 12.99
CA LEU A 13 26.91 -21.35 12.05
C LEU A 13 25.40 -21.62 12.25
N ILE A 14 25.00 -22.52 13.15
CA ILE A 14 23.60 -22.96 13.27
C ILE A 14 22.84 -22.33 14.46
N LEU A 15 23.48 -21.51 15.31
CA LEU A 15 22.82 -20.93 16.50
C LEU A 15 22.27 -19.49 16.38
N LEU A 16 22.18 -18.91 15.17
CA LEU A 16 21.65 -17.55 14.98
C LEU A 16 20.17 -17.49 14.52
N ALA A 17 19.47 -18.62 14.47
CA ALA A 17 18.07 -18.69 14.02
C ALA A 17 17.03 -18.56 15.16
N SER A 18 17.41 -18.02 16.32
CA SER A 18 16.49 -17.82 17.44
C SER A 18 15.92 -16.40 17.47
N GLY A 19 14.80 -16.22 16.78
CA GLY A 19 13.67 -15.47 17.32
C GLY A 19 13.67 -13.95 17.19
N CYS A 20 13.58 -13.44 15.96
CA CYS A 20 12.92 -12.14 15.72
C CYS A 20 11.40 -12.32 15.57
N THR A 21 10.74 -12.99 16.52
CA THR A 21 9.27 -13.14 16.52
C THR A 21 8.62 -12.08 17.40
N LEU A 22 8.98 -10.80 17.23
CA LEU A 22 8.36 -9.70 17.99
C LEU A 22 8.38 -8.36 17.22
N LYS A 23 8.01 -8.33 15.93
CA LYS A 23 7.89 -7.02 15.24
C LYS A 23 6.97 -6.95 14.01
N SER A 24 6.03 -7.89 13.84
CA SER A 24 5.04 -7.76 12.75
C SER A 24 3.63 -7.42 13.24
N THR A 25 3.25 -7.86 14.44
CA THR A 25 1.84 -7.77 14.88
C THR A 25 1.42 -6.44 15.51
N VAL A 26 2.33 -5.55 15.91
CA VAL A 26 1.94 -4.25 16.54
C VAL A 26 1.87 -3.09 15.54
N LYS A 27 2.64 -3.13 14.44
CA LYS A 27 2.51 -2.11 13.38
C LYS A 27 1.20 -2.22 12.62
N GLN A 28 0.67 -3.43 12.46
CA GLN A 28 -0.55 -3.63 11.68
C GLN A 28 -1.81 -3.05 12.36
N THR A 29 -1.87 -3.04 13.70
CA THR A 29 -3.01 -2.46 14.43
C THR A 29 -2.85 -0.96 14.67
N THR A 30 -1.62 -0.47 14.92
CA THR A 30 -1.41 0.96 15.23
C THR A 30 -1.30 1.84 13.98
N ASP A 31 -0.70 1.39 12.88
CA ASP A 31 -0.59 2.23 11.67
C ASP A 31 -1.93 2.34 10.93
N THR A 32 -2.75 1.28 10.96
CA THR A 32 -4.13 1.35 10.43
C THR A 32 -4.99 2.27 11.29
N THR A 33 -4.89 2.23 12.63
CA THR A 33 -5.71 3.09 13.49
C THR A 33 -5.24 4.55 13.53
N SER A 34 -3.94 4.81 13.34
CA SER A 34 -3.40 6.18 13.38
C SER A 34 -3.78 6.99 12.15
N ASN A 35 -3.94 6.36 10.97
CA ASN A 35 -4.36 7.07 9.76
C ASN A 35 -5.86 7.42 9.74
N VAL A 36 -6.71 6.67 10.46
CA VAL A 36 -8.17 6.94 10.51
C VAL A 36 -8.69 7.50 11.84
N THR A 37 -7.91 7.47 12.93
CA THR A 37 -8.46 7.78 14.26
C THR A 37 -7.53 8.59 15.18
N GLY A 38 -6.68 9.45 14.62
CA GLY A 38 -5.89 10.45 15.35
C GLY A 38 -6.70 11.68 15.79
N THR A 39 -7.74 11.46 16.61
CA THR A 39 -8.31 12.39 17.61
C THR A 39 -8.99 13.73 17.22
N THR A 40 -9.05 14.20 15.98
CA THR A 40 -10.08 15.19 15.54
C THR A 40 -10.56 15.04 14.09
N SER A 41 -9.76 14.44 13.20
CA SER A 41 -10.05 14.38 11.76
C SER A 41 -10.93 13.20 11.29
N GLY A 42 -11.06 12.15 12.10
CA GLY A 42 -11.90 11.00 11.72
C GLY A 42 -13.38 11.39 11.56
N ARG A 43 -13.87 12.32 12.39
CA ARG A 43 -15.26 12.81 12.32
C ARG A 43 -15.49 13.79 11.16
N THR A 44 -14.44 14.38 10.60
CA THR A 44 -14.57 15.31 9.46
C THR A 44 -14.67 14.56 8.13
N TRP A 45 -14.36 13.27 8.10
CA TRP A 45 -14.50 12.46 6.88
C TRP A 45 -15.92 11.95 6.66
N PHE A 46 -16.74 11.94 7.70
CA PHE A 46 -18.11 11.46 7.65
C PHE A 46 -19.09 12.60 7.87
N THR A 47 -20.22 12.57 7.16
CA THR A 47 -21.34 13.48 7.40
C THR A 47 -21.98 13.18 8.76
N GLU A 48 -22.90 14.04 9.22
CA GLU A 48 -23.63 13.81 10.47
C GLU A 48 -24.44 12.50 10.46
N GLU A 49 -24.82 12.03 9.27
CA GLU A 49 -25.51 10.76 9.02
C GLU A 49 -24.56 9.55 8.96
N GLY A 50 -23.25 9.76 9.12
CA GLY A 50 -22.24 8.69 9.09
C GLY A 50 -21.81 8.25 7.69
N LEU A 51 -22.11 9.04 6.65
CA LEU A 51 -21.69 8.74 5.27
C LEU A 51 -20.32 9.32 4.98
N LEU A 52 -19.47 8.57 4.27
CA LEU A 52 -18.16 9.08 3.84
C LEU A 52 -18.34 10.21 2.81
N HIS A 53 -17.75 11.36 3.11
CA HIS A 53 -17.72 12.51 2.22
C HIS A 53 -17.06 12.16 0.86
N PRO A 54 -17.63 12.60 -0.29
CA PRO A 54 -17.13 12.25 -1.62
C PRO A 54 -15.63 12.51 -1.84
N GLU A 55 -15.11 13.62 -1.31
CA GLU A 55 -13.71 14.04 -1.41
C GLU A 55 -12.72 13.04 -0.79
N HIS A 56 -13.17 12.22 0.16
CA HIS A 56 -12.35 11.22 0.84
C HIS A 56 -12.47 9.82 0.23
N LYS A 57 -13.37 9.58 -0.72
CA LYS A 57 -13.58 8.24 -1.30
C LYS A 57 -12.32 7.65 -1.93
N VAL A 58 -11.57 8.45 -2.68
CA VAL A 58 -10.32 7.98 -3.32
C VAL A 58 -9.27 7.63 -2.27
N ALA A 59 -9.11 8.48 -1.25
CA ALA A 59 -8.14 8.25 -0.18
C ALA A 59 -8.50 7.01 0.65
N ALA A 60 -9.76 6.91 1.08
CA ALA A 60 -10.27 5.75 1.81
C ALA A 60 -10.15 4.46 0.99
N PHE A 61 -10.53 4.48 -0.29
CA PHE A 61 -10.44 3.32 -1.17
C PHE A 61 -8.99 2.86 -1.35
N ALA A 62 -8.07 3.78 -1.64
CA ALA A 62 -6.66 3.45 -1.83
C ALA A 62 -6.00 2.93 -0.55
N ALA A 63 -6.36 3.49 0.61
CA ALA A 63 -5.85 3.03 1.90
C ALA A 63 -6.36 1.62 2.25
N LEU A 64 -7.67 1.37 2.07
CA LEU A 64 -8.29 0.08 2.42
C LEU A 64 -7.91 -1.05 1.46
N ASN A 65 -7.58 -0.73 0.20
CA ASN A 65 -7.30 -1.71 -0.85
C ASN A 65 -5.85 -1.63 -1.35
N GLN A 66 -4.93 -1.08 -0.56
CA GLN A 66 -3.56 -0.74 -0.99
C GLN A 66 -2.88 -1.88 -1.75
N ALA A 67 -2.84 -3.09 -1.18
CA ALA A 67 -2.16 -4.23 -1.80
C ALA A 67 -2.75 -4.57 -3.18
N ASN A 68 -4.08 -4.55 -3.31
CA ASN A 68 -4.76 -4.86 -4.57
C ASN A 68 -4.58 -3.74 -5.60
N VAL A 69 -4.65 -2.48 -5.15
CA VAL A 69 -4.37 -1.31 -6.00
C VAL A 69 -2.94 -1.36 -6.52
N GLU A 70 -1.95 -1.63 -5.68
CA GLU A 70 -0.55 -1.75 -6.11
C GLU A 70 -0.36 -2.89 -7.11
N GLN A 71 -1.01 -4.03 -6.88
CA GLN A 71 -0.95 -5.17 -7.80
C GLN A 71 -1.55 -4.85 -9.17
N ASP A 72 -2.70 -4.19 -9.20
CA ASP A 72 -3.38 -3.82 -10.44
C ASP A 72 -2.66 -2.67 -11.15
N LEU A 73 -2.05 -1.74 -10.41
CA LEU A 73 -1.16 -0.71 -10.95
C LEU A 73 0.03 -1.33 -11.69
N ALA A 74 0.71 -2.31 -11.07
CA ALA A 74 1.83 -3.01 -11.71
C ALA A 74 1.42 -3.74 -13.01
N ARG A 75 0.23 -4.33 -13.01
CA ARG A 75 -0.33 -5.00 -14.19
C ARG A 75 -0.87 -4.04 -15.24
N GLY A 76 -1.18 -2.80 -14.86
CA GLY A 76 -1.87 -1.82 -15.70
C GLY A 76 -3.32 -2.18 -15.98
N GLN A 77 -3.93 -3.07 -15.21
CA GLN A 77 -5.31 -3.50 -15.38
C GLN A 77 -5.79 -4.21 -14.11
N GLY A 78 -7.12 -4.27 -13.95
CA GLY A 78 -7.76 -4.97 -12.84
C GLY A 78 -8.91 -4.17 -12.24
N GLU A 79 -9.66 -4.82 -11.36
CA GLU A 79 -10.89 -4.26 -10.80
C GLU A 79 -10.62 -3.06 -9.88
N TYR A 80 -9.51 -3.07 -9.14
CA TYR A 80 -9.20 -2.01 -8.18
C TYR A 80 -8.66 -0.78 -8.88
N LEU A 81 -7.85 -0.96 -9.93
CA LEU A 81 -7.40 0.14 -10.76
C LEU A 81 -8.56 0.76 -11.57
N THR A 82 -9.47 -0.08 -12.07
CA THR A 82 -10.70 0.40 -12.75
C THR A 82 -11.58 1.17 -11.78
N SER A 83 -11.80 0.65 -10.57
CA SER A 83 -12.59 1.30 -9.51
C SER A 83 -11.99 2.64 -9.10
N LEU A 84 -10.66 2.72 -9.00
CA LEU A 84 -9.96 3.97 -8.72
C LEU A 84 -10.22 5.00 -9.83
N GLY A 85 -10.16 4.61 -11.10
CA GLY A 85 -10.53 5.46 -12.24
C GLY A 85 -11.97 5.96 -12.16
N THR A 86 -12.92 5.09 -11.81
CA THR A 86 -14.33 5.46 -11.63
C THR A 86 -14.52 6.46 -10.48
N LEU A 87 -13.82 6.27 -9.35
CA LEU A 87 -13.83 7.21 -8.22
C LEU A 87 -13.18 8.57 -8.56
N LEU A 88 -12.26 8.59 -9.51
CA LEU A 88 -11.66 9.80 -10.07
C LEU A 88 -12.55 10.47 -11.14
N GLY A 89 -13.71 9.89 -11.45
CA GLY A 89 -14.70 10.44 -12.39
C GLY A 89 -14.43 10.11 -13.86
N LEU A 90 -13.61 9.10 -14.15
CA LEU A 90 -13.29 8.71 -15.51
C LEU A 90 -14.46 7.99 -16.19
N THR A 91 -14.69 8.30 -17.47
CA THR A 91 -15.57 7.51 -18.33
C THR A 91 -14.88 6.25 -18.84
N ASN A 92 -15.65 5.29 -19.38
CA ASN A 92 -15.11 4.05 -19.93
C ASN A 92 -14.03 4.29 -20.99
N ASP A 93 -14.17 5.32 -21.82
CA ASP A 93 -13.20 5.64 -22.88
C ASP A 93 -11.88 6.19 -22.32
N GLN A 94 -11.91 6.79 -21.12
CA GLN A 94 -10.73 7.33 -20.44
C GLN A 94 -9.97 6.28 -19.62
N GLN A 95 -10.63 5.18 -19.25
CA GLN A 95 -10.06 4.14 -18.38
C GLN A 95 -8.79 3.53 -18.97
N ALA A 96 -8.80 3.15 -20.25
CA ALA A 96 -7.65 2.51 -20.87
C ALA A 96 -6.40 3.43 -20.88
N SER A 97 -6.58 4.73 -21.17
CA SER A 97 -5.48 5.70 -21.15
C SER A 97 -4.94 5.90 -19.72
N PHE A 98 -5.83 6.05 -18.75
CA PHE A 98 -5.46 6.17 -17.34
C PHE A 98 -4.67 4.95 -16.85
N GLN A 99 -5.15 3.74 -17.16
CA GLN A 99 -4.52 2.49 -16.77
C GLN A 99 -3.10 2.34 -17.34
N ALA A 100 -2.91 2.68 -18.61
CA ALA A 100 -1.59 2.68 -19.24
C ALA A 100 -0.64 3.71 -18.60
N LYS A 101 -1.12 4.94 -18.33
CA LYS A 101 -0.35 5.98 -17.62
C LYS A 101 0.04 5.53 -16.21
N ALA A 102 -0.88 4.89 -15.50
CA ALA A 102 -0.68 4.39 -14.15
C ALA A 102 0.37 3.27 -14.09
N GLN A 103 0.32 2.32 -15.03
CA GLN A 103 1.33 1.28 -15.17
C GLN A 103 2.71 1.85 -15.47
N GLY A 104 2.80 2.76 -16.44
CA GLY A 104 4.07 3.39 -16.82
C GLY A 104 4.68 4.23 -15.70
N SER A 105 3.87 4.63 -14.71
CA SER A 105 4.30 5.40 -13.53
C SER A 105 4.41 4.54 -12.27
N PHE A 106 4.33 3.21 -12.37
CA PHE A 106 4.25 2.33 -11.20
C PHE A 106 5.40 2.54 -10.21
N GLU A 107 6.65 2.55 -10.70
CA GLU A 107 7.85 2.72 -9.87
C GLU A 107 7.86 4.06 -9.12
N THR A 108 7.44 5.15 -9.79
CA THR A 108 7.39 6.48 -9.17
C THR A 108 6.27 6.58 -8.15
N LEU A 109 5.13 5.96 -8.42
CA LEU A 109 4.00 5.87 -7.50
C LEU A 109 4.36 5.07 -6.24
N LEU A 110 5.09 3.95 -6.37
CA LEU A 110 5.47 3.09 -5.25
C LEU A 110 6.54 3.73 -4.36
N ALA A 111 7.47 4.49 -4.96
CA ALA A 111 8.47 5.25 -4.22
C ALA A 111 7.91 6.47 -3.46
N SER A 112 6.70 6.91 -3.81
CA SER A 112 6.06 8.08 -3.20
C SER A 112 5.33 7.71 -1.90
N ASP A 113 5.28 8.65 -0.96
CA ASP A 113 4.40 8.58 0.21
C ASP A 113 2.91 8.59 -0.20
N HIS A 114 2.02 8.31 0.75
CA HIS A 114 0.60 8.12 0.46
C HIS A 114 -0.06 9.36 -0.17
N ASP A 115 0.16 10.55 0.39
CA ASP A 115 -0.49 11.77 -0.10
C ASP A 115 0.05 12.18 -1.48
N THR A 116 1.37 12.10 -1.65
CA THR A 116 2.03 12.36 -2.93
C THR A 116 1.54 11.38 -4.00
N ARG A 117 1.44 10.09 -3.68
CA ARG A 117 0.94 9.04 -4.59
C ARG A 117 -0.50 9.31 -5.01
N LEU A 118 -1.37 9.70 -4.07
CA LEU A 118 -2.76 10.06 -4.37
C LEU A 118 -2.85 11.30 -5.27
N GLN A 119 -1.98 12.29 -5.07
CA GLN A 119 -1.91 13.45 -5.95
C GLN A 119 -1.44 13.06 -7.36
N GLN A 120 -0.40 12.23 -7.47
CA GLN A 120 0.09 11.70 -8.74
C GLN A 120 -1.01 10.93 -9.49
N LEU A 121 -1.73 10.02 -8.82
CA LEU A 121 -2.85 9.30 -9.42
C LEU A 121 -3.93 10.24 -9.99
N ARG A 122 -4.26 11.31 -9.25
CA ARG A 122 -5.18 12.35 -9.74
C ARG A 122 -4.65 13.10 -10.97
N MET A 123 -3.33 13.30 -11.08
CA MET A 123 -2.72 13.91 -12.27
C MET A 123 -2.79 12.99 -13.48
N LEU A 124 -2.60 11.68 -13.29
CA LEU A 124 -2.67 10.69 -14.38
C LEU A 124 -4.10 10.56 -14.96
N ALA A 125 -5.11 10.82 -14.14
CA ALA A 125 -6.52 10.84 -14.53
C ALA A 125 -6.95 12.11 -15.28
N ARG A 126 -6.05 13.08 -15.49
CA ARG A 126 -6.31 14.28 -16.31
C ARG A 126 -5.90 14.08 -17.77
#